data_AF-A0A196SHG2-F1
#
_entry.id   AF-A0A196SHG2-F1
#
_cell.length_a   1.000
_cell.length_b   1.000
_cell.length_c   1.000
_cell.angle_alpha   90.00
_cell.angle_beta   90.00
_cell.angle_gamma   90.00
#
_symmetry.space_group_name_H-M   'P 1'
#
loop_
_entity.id
_entity.type
_entity.pdbx_description
1 polymer ?
#
loop_
_entity_poly.entity_id
_entity_poly.type
_entity_poly.pdbx_seq_one_letter_code
_entity_poly.pdbx_strand_id
1 'polypeptide(L)'
;MIVDGQKINYDILVSVHEDSYSNMTLTALDAFMWVRDYCKQAQYIGRVDGDVWIQLGNLIHYLKTVPKKGYYGGSLALGRMDEEGMVYKDLKIIPKDYPKRRWLFNFGGANLYSNDVVPFINIGTMYMDLIIPVSEDVLIGEILRRAGIDPYPAPHDYVLYVNHYSMLEGGVIPKNAIFIHGIKNMTVFRRVYRRHASTYLVPFTK
;
A
#
# COMPACT_ATOMS: atom_id res chain seq x y z
N MET A 1 -11.61 9.25 -17.96
CA MET A 1 -12.50 8.14 -18.33
C MET A 1 -11.70 6.87 -18.11
N ILE A 2 -12.02 6.12 -17.05
CA ILE A 2 -11.44 4.79 -16.85
C ILE A 2 -12.16 3.87 -17.83
N VAL A 3 -11.42 3.36 -18.81
CA VAL A 3 -11.99 2.48 -19.83
C VAL A 3 -12.02 1.08 -19.24
N ASP A 4 -13.22 0.59 -18.95
CA ASP A 4 -13.46 -0.80 -18.54
C ASP A 4 -13.14 -1.69 -19.75
N GLY A 5 -11.92 -2.24 -19.75
CA GLY A 5 -11.27 -2.68 -20.96
C GLY A 5 -10.44 -3.93 -20.75
N GLN A 6 -11.10 -5.07 -20.54
CA GLN A 6 -10.76 -6.34 -21.20
C GLN A 6 -11.81 -7.43 -20.88
N LYS A 7 -12.40 -7.98 -21.96
CA LYS A 7 -13.57 -8.87 -22.01
C LYS A 7 -13.49 -10.22 -21.26
N ILE A 8 -12.48 -10.47 -20.43
CA ILE A 8 -12.27 -11.77 -19.77
C ILE A 8 -12.49 -11.68 -18.26
N ASN A 9 -12.10 -10.58 -17.60
CA ASN A 9 -12.36 -10.34 -16.18
C ASN A 9 -12.70 -8.85 -15.99
N TYR A 10 -13.77 -8.54 -15.28
CA TYR A 10 -14.23 -7.17 -14.97
C TYR A 10 -13.45 -6.57 -13.77
N ASP A 11 -12.14 -6.77 -13.76
CA ASP A 11 -11.23 -6.46 -12.64
C ASP A 11 -10.05 -5.54 -13.04
N ILE A 12 -10.08 -4.99 -14.26
CA ILE A 12 -9.02 -4.13 -14.79
C ILE A 12 -9.52 -2.68 -14.86
N LEU A 13 -8.79 -1.79 -14.20
CA LEU A 13 -8.97 -0.35 -14.30
C LEU A 13 -7.82 0.23 -15.11
N VAL A 14 -8.13 0.88 -16.24
CA VAL A 14 -7.14 1.55 -17.08
C VAL A 14 -7.27 3.06 -16.92
N SER A 15 -6.22 3.71 -16.43
CA SER A 15 -6.14 5.16 -16.40
C SER A 15 -5.50 5.72 -17.67
N VAL A 16 -5.64 7.03 -17.89
CA VAL A 16 -5.17 7.76 -19.07
C VAL A 16 -3.74 8.28 -18.95
N HIS A 17 -3.14 8.24 -17.75
CA HIS A 17 -1.73 8.61 -17.60
C HIS A 17 -0.81 7.58 -18.28
N GLU A 18 0.37 8.03 -18.65
CA GLU A 18 1.42 7.12 -19.13
C GLU A 18 1.88 6.21 -17.98
N ASP A 19 1.62 4.91 -18.11
CA ASP A 19 2.11 3.88 -17.20
C ASP A 19 3.64 3.76 -17.35
N SER A 20 4.35 4.40 -16.43
CA SER A 20 5.80 4.39 -16.34
C SER A 20 6.24 4.33 -14.89
N TYR A 21 7.47 3.87 -14.66
CA TYR A 21 8.01 3.80 -13.30
C TYR A 21 7.93 5.16 -12.59
N SER A 22 8.35 6.25 -13.24
CA SER A 22 8.27 7.61 -12.70
C SER A 22 6.84 8.06 -12.33
N ASN A 23 5.82 7.54 -13.02
CA ASN A 23 4.43 7.91 -12.82
C ASN A 23 3.66 6.98 -11.87
N MET A 24 4.32 6.04 -11.20
CA MET A 24 3.69 5.10 -10.26
C MET A 24 2.82 5.80 -9.20
N THR A 25 3.21 7.00 -8.77
CA THR A 25 2.42 7.81 -7.84
C THR A 25 1.10 8.28 -8.44
N LEU A 26 1.07 8.66 -9.72
CA LEU A 26 -0.17 8.98 -10.42
C LEU A 26 -1.05 7.74 -10.55
N THR A 27 -0.48 6.56 -10.81
CA THR A 27 -1.22 5.29 -10.83
C THR A 27 -1.95 5.04 -9.52
N ALA A 28 -1.27 5.23 -8.38
CA ALA A 28 -1.88 5.07 -7.07
C ALA A 28 -2.99 6.11 -6.81
N LEU A 29 -2.74 7.38 -7.13
CA LEU A 29 -3.72 8.45 -6.93
C LEU A 29 -4.98 8.25 -7.78
N ASP A 30 -4.83 7.79 -9.02
CA ASP A 30 -5.94 7.46 -9.91
C ASP A 30 -6.75 6.27 -9.37
N ALA A 31 -6.10 5.25 -8.83
CA ALA A 31 -6.78 4.14 -8.18
C ALA A 31 -7.61 4.62 -6.97
N PHE A 32 -7.05 5.51 -6.14
CA PHE A 32 -7.80 6.11 -5.03
C PHE A 32 -8.95 7.01 -5.50
N MET A 33 -8.81 7.73 -6.63
CA MET A 33 -9.93 8.49 -7.21
C MET A 33 -11.08 7.57 -7.59
N TRP A 34 -10.78 6.43 -8.23
CA TRP A 34 -11.80 5.45 -8.58
C TRP A 34 -12.45 4.84 -7.32
N VAL A 35 -11.65 4.45 -6.32
CA VAL A 35 -12.18 3.94 -5.05
C VAL A 35 -13.10 4.97 -4.38
N ARG A 36 -12.69 6.23 -4.34
CA ARG A 36 -13.49 7.33 -3.81
C ARG A 36 -14.83 7.37 -4.50
N ASP A 37 -14.88 7.31 -5.83
CA ASP A 37 -16.10 7.57 -6.61
C ASP A 37 -17.03 6.36 -6.67
N TYR A 38 -16.49 5.13 -6.69
CA TYR A 38 -17.25 3.92 -7.00
C TYR A 38 -17.33 2.90 -5.85
N CYS A 39 -16.47 2.97 -4.82
CA CYS A 39 -16.45 1.99 -3.72
C CYS A 39 -17.10 2.50 -2.42
N LYS A 40 -18.30 3.08 -2.49
CA LYS A 40 -18.97 3.70 -1.33
C LYS A 40 -19.37 2.75 -0.21
N GLN A 41 -19.52 1.45 -0.51
CA GLN A 41 -19.98 0.44 0.46
C GLN A 41 -18.81 -0.34 1.10
N ALA A 42 -17.59 -0.20 0.59
CA ALA A 42 -16.44 -0.90 1.15
C ALA A 42 -16.12 -0.34 2.55
N GLN A 43 -15.83 -1.21 3.52
CA GLN A 43 -15.44 -0.80 4.87
C GLN A 43 -13.95 -0.45 4.96
N TYR A 44 -13.13 -1.24 4.26
CA TYR A 44 -11.68 -1.11 4.21
C TYR A 44 -11.20 -1.23 2.77
N ILE A 45 -10.10 -0.55 2.46
CA ILE A 45 -9.43 -0.56 1.17
C ILE A 45 -8.00 -1.06 1.39
N GLY A 46 -7.59 -2.06 0.63
CA GLY A 46 -6.20 -2.52 0.58
C GLY A 46 -5.57 -2.10 -0.74
N ARG A 47 -4.43 -1.40 -0.66
CA ARG A 47 -3.54 -1.22 -1.81
C ARG A 47 -2.37 -2.16 -1.65
N VAL A 48 -2.11 -2.98 -2.65
CA VAL A 48 -1.01 -3.95 -2.64
C VAL A 48 -0.27 -3.95 -3.97
N ASP A 49 1.03 -4.21 -3.92
CA ASP A 49 1.86 -4.39 -5.11
C ASP A 49 1.66 -5.79 -5.70
N GLY A 50 1.96 -5.92 -7.00
CA GLY A 50 1.76 -7.15 -7.75
C GLY A 50 2.65 -8.32 -7.34
N ASP A 51 3.64 -8.11 -6.45
CA ASP A 51 4.56 -9.12 -5.92
C ASP A 51 4.34 -9.42 -4.42
N VAL A 52 3.14 -9.10 -3.90
CA VAL A 52 2.72 -9.39 -2.53
C VAL A 52 1.84 -10.63 -2.47
N TRP A 53 2.23 -11.62 -1.67
CA TRP A 53 1.32 -12.68 -1.23
C TRP A 53 0.55 -12.23 0.01
N ILE A 54 -0.74 -12.55 0.06
CA ILE A 54 -1.65 -12.15 1.14
C ILE A 54 -2.17 -13.40 1.84
N GLN A 55 -2.11 -13.44 3.17
CA GLN A 55 -2.86 -14.43 3.96
C GLN A 55 -4.25 -13.84 4.26
N LEU A 56 -5.25 -14.25 3.48
CA LEU A 56 -6.57 -13.60 3.49
C LEU A 56 -7.39 -13.89 4.76
N GLY A 57 -7.27 -15.09 5.33
CA GLY A 57 -7.92 -15.42 6.62
C GLY A 57 -7.43 -14.52 7.76
N ASN A 58 -6.12 -14.32 7.87
CA ASN A 58 -5.48 -13.41 8.80
C ASN A 58 -5.90 -11.97 8.54
N LEU A 59 -5.90 -11.52 7.27
CA LEU A 59 -6.32 -10.17 6.91
C LEU A 59 -7.76 -9.89 7.37
N ILE A 60 -8.70 -10.79 7.06
CA ILE A 60 -10.12 -10.62 7.42
C ILE A 60 -10.28 -10.62 8.94
N HIS A 61 -9.59 -11.51 9.66
CA HIS A 61 -9.68 -11.57 11.11
C HIS A 61 -9.09 -10.30 11.76
N TYR A 62 -7.94 -9.85 11.28
CA TYR A 62 -7.31 -8.61 11.73
C TYR A 62 -8.18 -7.37 11.45
N LEU A 63 -8.79 -7.25 10.27
CA LEU A 63 -9.65 -6.11 9.94
C LEU A 63 -10.91 -6.01 10.84
N LYS A 64 -11.30 -7.09 11.53
CA LYS A 64 -12.37 -7.05 12.53
C LYS A 64 -11.94 -6.43 13.85
N THR A 65 -10.65 -6.30 14.13
CA THR A 65 -10.12 -5.78 15.40
C THR A 65 -9.66 -4.32 15.33
N VAL A 66 -9.48 -3.78 14.13
CA VAL A 66 -9.04 -2.38 13.90
C VAL A 66 -10.23 -1.41 13.83
N PRO A 67 -10.00 -0.09 14.03
CA PRO A 67 -11.04 0.91 13.88
C PRO A 67 -11.66 0.92 12.48
N LYS A 68 -12.98 1.09 12.42
CA LYS A 68 -13.73 1.22 11.16
C LYS A 68 -13.61 2.60 10.49
N LYS A 69 -13.04 3.57 11.20
CA LYS A 69 -12.89 4.97 10.77
C LYS A 69 -11.50 5.48 11.14
N GLY A 70 -10.96 6.39 10.34
CA GLY A 70 -9.63 6.97 10.54
C GLY A 70 -8.49 5.95 10.59
N TYR A 71 -8.66 4.75 10.03
CA TYR A 71 -7.66 3.69 10.06
C TYR A 71 -6.71 3.81 8.88
N TYR A 72 -5.40 3.89 9.16
CA TYR A 72 -4.33 3.89 8.18
C TYR A 72 -3.24 2.88 8.60
N GLY A 73 -3.37 1.63 8.17
CA GLY A 73 -2.50 0.53 8.58
C GLY A 73 -1.44 0.15 7.54
N GLY A 74 -0.27 -0.28 8.01
CA GLY A 74 0.80 -0.78 7.17
C GLY A 74 2.10 -0.99 7.96
N SER A 75 3.22 -1.01 7.27
CA SER A 75 4.55 -1.08 7.91
C SER A 75 5.08 0.32 8.15
N LEU A 76 5.09 0.79 9.40
CA LEU A 76 5.56 2.12 9.74
C LEU A 76 7.00 2.37 9.27
N ALA A 77 7.20 3.52 8.64
CA ALA A 77 8.46 4.03 8.12
C ALA A 77 8.67 5.47 8.58
N LEU A 78 9.93 5.87 8.69
CA LEU A 78 10.32 7.26 8.88
C LEU A 78 11.20 7.70 7.71
N GLY A 79 10.64 8.56 6.86
CA GLY A 79 11.34 9.14 5.72
C GLY A 79 12.09 10.38 6.13
N ARG A 80 13.35 10.45 5.72
CA ARG A 80 14.19 11.64 5.85
C ARG A 80 14.14 12.42 4.54
N MET A 81 13.24 13.40 4.48
CA MET A 81 13.12 14.32 3.35
C MET A 81 13.95 15.58 3.59
N ASP A 82 15.01 15.46 4.41
CA ASP A 82 15.93 16.52 4.77
C ASP A 82 17.25 16.48 3.96
N GLU A 83 17.40 15.48 3.09
CA GLU A 83 18.52 15.37 2.16
C GLU A 83 18.32 16.29 0.95
N GLU A 84 19.30 17.17 0.72
CA GLU A 84 19.24 18.18 -0.35
C GLU A 84 19.17 17.53 -1.73
N GLY A 85 17.98 17.54 -2.33
CA GLY A 85 17.79 17.04 -3.68
C GLY A 85 17.85 15.53 -3.77
N MET A 86 16.89 14.84 -3.14
CA MET A 86 16.82 13.37 -3.15
C MET A 86 16.65 12.83 -4.57
N VAL A 87 17.55 11.91 -4.93
CA VAL A 87 17.53 11.16 -6.19
C VAL A 87 17.34 9.69 -5.88
N TYR A 88 16.38 9.05 -6.55
CA TYR A 88 16.13 7.62 -6.43
C TYR A 88 16.03 7.00 -7.82
N LYS A 89 16.91 6.03 -8.11
CA LYS A 89 17.03 5.38 -9.43
C LYS A 89 17.02 6.39 -10.59
N ASP A 90 17.94 7.34 -10.52
CA ASP A 90 18.13 8.43 -11.50
C ASP A 90 16.96 9.41 -11.63
N LEU A 91 15.90 9.26 -10.84
CA LEU A 91 14.80 10.21 -10.74
C LEU A 91 15.05 11.20 -9.61
N LYS A 92 15.00 12.50 -9.94
CA LYS A 92 14.97 13.55 -8.92
C LYS A 92 13.57 13.59 -8.30
N ILE A 93 13.43 13.05 -7.09
CA ILE A 93 12.15 12.92 -6.42
C ILE A 93 11.84 14.08 -5.48
N ILE A 94 12.87 14.74 -4.94
CA ILE A 94 12.73 15.93 -4.10
C ILE A 94 13.59 17.07 -4.66
N PRO A 95 13.04 18.28 -4.88
CA PRO A 95 13.82 19.47 -5.21
C PRO A 95 14.83 19.84 -4.11
N LYS A 96 15.95 20.49 -4.48
CA LYS A 96 17.01 20.86 -3.52
C LYS A 96 16.56 21.92 -2.50
N ASP A 97 15.66 22.78 -2.93
CA ASP A 97 15.04 23.87 -2.20
C ASP A 97 13.76 23.46 -1.46
N TYR A 98 13.37 22.18 -1.53
CA TYR A 98 12.21 21.68 -0.81
C TYR A 98 12.46 21.69 0.71
N PRO A 99 11.51 22.15 1.55
CA PRO A 99 11.73 22.24 2.98
C PRO A 99 12.07 20.89 3.62
N LYS A 100 13.17 20.87 4.39
CA LYS A 100 13.64 19.70 5.14
C LYS A 100 12.58 19.25 6.14
N ARG A 101 12.10 18.01 6.01
CA ARG A 101 11.07 17.44 6.89
C ARG A 101 11.31 15.96 7.13
N ARG A 102 10.77 15.47 8.24
CA ARG A 102 10.63 14.04 8.52
C ARG A 102 9.17 13.66 8.37
N TRP A 103 8.91 12.61 7.61
CA TRP A 103 7.56 12.15 7.36
C TRP A 103 7.38 10.73 7.87
N LEU A 104 6.32 10.54 8.67
CA LEU A 104 5.85 9.23 9.06
C LEU A 104 4.88 8.75 7.99
N PHE A 105 5.09 7.54 7.50
CA PHE A 105 4.25 6.92 6.50
C PHE A 105 4.30 5.40 6.67
N ASN A 106 3.39 4.69 6.02
CA ASN A 106 3.49 3.25 5.88
C ASN A 106 4.28 2.92 4.62
N PHE A 107 5.38 2.16 4.72
CA PHE A 107 6.14 1.66 3.57
C PHE A 107 5.21 1.07 2.50
N GLY A 108 5.58 1.26 1.23
CA GLY A 108 4.91 0.68 0.07
C GLY A 108 4.81 -0.85 0.08
N GLY A 109 4.33 -1.44 -1.00
CA GLY A 109 4.05 -2.87 -1.06
C GLY A 109 2.66 -3.23 -0.57
N ALA A 110 2.27 -2.88 0.66
CA ALA A 110 0.91 -3.15 1.14
C ALA A 110 0.44 -2.20 2.25
N ASN A 111 -0.65 -1.49 2.00
CA ASN A 111 -1.27 -0.56 2.95
C ASN A 111 -2.79 -0.78 3.03
N LEU A 112 -3.36 -0.49 4.20
CA LEU A 112 -4.78 -0.61 4.49
C LEU A 112 -5.35 0.73 4.95
N TYR A 113 -6.57 1.03 4.52
CA TYR A 113 -7.27 2.26 4.83
C TYR A 113 -8.71 1.95 5.22
N SER A 114 -9.29 2.63 6.20
CA SER A 114 -10.75 2.70 6.27
C SER A 114 -11.27 3.61 5.15
N ASN A 115 -12.47 3.33 4.65
CA ASN A 115 -13.00 4.02 3.47
C ASN A 115 -13.12 5.54 3.64
N ASP A 116 -13.41 6.01 4.86
CA ASP A 116 -13.49 7.44 5.20
C ASP A 116 -12.15 8.19 5.09
N VAL A 117 -11.02 7.47 5.04
CA VAL A 117 -9.68 8.05 4.84
C VAL A 117 -9.43 8.40 3.37
N VAL A 118 -10.02 7.66 2.43
CA VAL A 118 -9.74 7.79 0.98
C VAL A 118 -9.98 9.21 0.45
N PRO A 119 -11.10 9.91 0.78
CA PRO A 119 -11.31 11.27 0.30
C PRO A 119 -10.16 12.25 0.64
N PHE A 120 -9.51 12.08 1.80
CA PHE A 120 -8.38 12.92 2.20
C PHE A 120 -7.17 12.72 1.28
N ILE A 121 -6.92 11.49 0.82
CA ILE A 121 -5.83 11.19 -0.13
C ILE A 121 -6.04 12.01 -1.41
N ASN A 122 -7.23 11.94 -2.00
CA ASN A 122 -7.52 12.62 -3.25
C ASN A 122 -7.57 14.15 -3.11
N ILE A 123 -8.32 14.65 -2.13
CA ILE A 123 -8.46 16.10 -1.91
C ILE A 123 -7.12 16.71 -1.48
N GLY A 124 -6.36 16.00 -0.64
CA GLY A 124 -5.10 16.44 -0.09
C GLY A 124 -4.02 16.72 -1.13
N THR A 125 -4.07 16.04 -2.30
CA THR A 125 -3.15 16.34 -3.41
C THR A 125 -3.18 17.80 -3.84
N MET A 126 -4.34 18.48 -3.75
CA MET A 126 -4.48 19.91 -4.08
C MET A 126 -3.78 20.84 -3.06
N TYR A 127 -3.39 20.31 -1.91
CA TYR A 127 -2.72 21.03 -0.82
C TYR A 127 -1.25 20.63 -0.69
N MET A 128 -0.72 19.89 -1.66
CA MET A 128 0.68 19.50 -1.72
C MET A 128 1.42 20.36 -2.73
N ASP A 129 2.56 20.93 -2.30
CA ASP A 129 3.43 21.73 -3.16
C ASP A 129 4.26 20.86 -4.12
N LEU A 130 4.26 19.54 -3.89
CA LEU A 130 5.04 18.57 -4.64
C LEU A 130 4.28 17.25 -4.72
N ILE A 131 4.13 16.73 -5.94
CA ILE A 131 3.76 15.33 -6.20
C ILE A 131 5.07 14.57 -6.39
N ILE A 132 5.35 13.63 -5.49
CA ILE A 132 6.64 12.93 -5.42
C ILE A 132 6.59 11.74 -6.39
N PRO A 133 7.46 11.66 -7.40
CA PRO A 133 7.54 10.48 -8.26
C PRO A 133 7.92 9.23 -7.45
N VAL A 134 7.46 8.06 -7.88
CA VAL A 134 7.84 6.73 -7.31
C VAL A 134 7.69 6.54 -5.80
N SER A 135 6.99 7.44 -5.11
CA SER A 135 6.85 7.43 -3.64
C SER A 135 5.46 7.91 -3.23
N GLU A 136 4.43 7.21 -3.72
CA GLU A 136 3.04 7.41 -3.32
C GLU A 136 2.82 7.19 -1.82
N ASP A 137 3.53 6.24 -1.23
CA ASP A 137 3.46 5.90 0.18
C ASP A 137 3.88 7.09 1.06
N VAL A 138 4.98 7.73 0.70
CA VAL A 138 5.50 8.96 1.31
C VAL A 138 4.53 10.13 1.12
N LEU A 139 4.04 10.34 -0.11
CA LEU A 139 3.10 11.42 -0.43
C LEU A 139 1.78 11.27 0.35
N ILE A 140 1.21 10.07 0.35
CA ILE A 140 -0.03 9.74 1.07
C ILE A 140 0.18 9.91 2.57
N GLY A 141 1.30 9.47 3.12
CA GLY A 141 1.63 9.66 4.54
C GLY A 141 1.62 11.14 4.95
N GLU A 142 2.25 12.02 4.18
CA GLU A 142 2.23 13.46 4.46
C GLU A 142 0.85 14.09 4.31
N ILE A 143 0.07 13.68 3.29
CA ILE A 143 -1.32 14.13 3.11
C ILE A 143 -2.16 13.76 4.34
N LEU A 144 -2.09 12.50 4.78
CA LEU A 144 -2.87 12.01 5.91
C LEU A 144 -2.43 12.64 7.23
N ARG A 145 -1.12 12.85 7.43
CA ARG A 145 -0.59 13.59 8.57
C ARG A 145 -1.13 15.02 8.64
N ARG A 146 -1.21 15.73 7.51
CA ARG A 146 -1.83 17.08 7.44
C ARG A 146 -3.33 17.04 7.76
N ALA A 147 -4.01 15.93 7.48
CA ALA A 147 -5.40 15.70 7.86
C ALA A 147 -5.58 15.21 9.31
N GLY A 148 -4.50 15.06 10.09
CA GLY A 148 -4.55 14.55 11.46
C GLY A 148 -4.75 13.04 11.58
N ILE A 149 -4.42 12.28 10.53
CA ILE A 149 -4.53 10.82 10.47
C ILE A 149 -3.11 10.23 10.44
N ASP A 150 -2.69 9.66 11.56
CA ASP A 150 -1.39 9.00 11.71
C ASP A 150 -1.46 7.50 11.37
N PRO A 151 -0.33 6.87 11.00
CA PRO A 151 -0.25 5.42 10.87
C PRO A 151 -0.72 4.69 12.14
N TYR A 152 -1.58 3.70 11.97
CA TYR A 152 -2.08 2.88 13.06
C TYR A 152 -0.95 2.00 13.63
N PRO A 153 -0.85 1.86 14.97
CA PRO A 153 0.18 1.03 15.60
C PRO A 153 0.16 -0.42 15.10
N ALA A 154 1.33 -1.05 15.10
CA ALA A 154 1.45 -2.44 14.66
C ALA A 154 0.57 -3.37 15.53
N PRO A 155 -0.11 -4.37 14.91
CA PRO A 155 -0.89 -5.34 15.66
C PRO A 155 -0.03 -6.15 16.64
N HIS A 156 -0.57 -6.46 17.81
CA HIS A 156 0.09 -7.35 18.78
C HIS A 156 0.17 -8.80 18.30
N ASP A 157 -0.90 -9.30 17.65
CA ASP A 157 -1.07 -10.72 17.34
C ASP A 157 -0.66 -11.10 15.92
N TYR A 158 -0.55 -10.10 15.03
CA TYR A 158 -0.25 -10.29 13.62
C TYR A 158 1.05 -9.59 13.23
N VAL A 159 1.76 -10.18 12.27
CA VAL A 159 2.80 -9.47 11.53
C VAL A 159 2.13 -8.92 10.27
N LEU A 160 1.81 -7.62 10.27
CA LEU A 160 1.04 -7.04 9.18
C LEU A 160 1.80 -7.12 7.85
N TYR A 161 3.12 -6.92 7.87
CA TYR A 161 3.93 -6.81 6.66
C TYR A 161 5.33 -7.43 6.84
N VAL A 162 5.75 -8.21 5.87
CA VAL A 162 7.09 -8.78 5.72
C VAL A 162 7.66 -8.28 4.40
N ASN A 163 8.73 -7.49 4.45
CA ASN A 163 9.23 -6.75 3.29
C ASN A 163 9.84 -7.64 2.19
N HIS A 164 10.59 -8.69 2.56
CA HIS A 164 11.31 -9.49 1.57
C HIS A 164 11.19 -10.98 1.88
N TYR A 165 10.39 -11.68 1.06
CA TYR A 165 10.26 -13.14 1.13
C TYR A 165 11.61 -13.87 1.08
N SER A 166 12.56 -13.38 0.29
CA SER A 166 13.90 -13.99 0.16
C SER A 166 14.74 -13.92 1.45
N MET A 167 14.36 -13.07 2.41
CA MET A 167 15.04 -12.97 3.71
C MET A 167 14.45 -13.93 4.75
N LEU A 168 13.37 -14.64 4.42
CA LEU A 168 12.79 -15.64 5.31
C LEU A 168 13.65 -16.90 5.32
N GLU A 169 14.04 -17.33 6.51
CA GLU A 169 14.79 -18.57 6.71
C GLU A 169 14.04 -19.76 6.12
N GLY A 170 14.67 -20.45 5.16
CA GLY A 170 14.06 -21.58 4.43
C GLY A 170 12.78 -21.23 3.65
N GLY A 171 12.47 -19.94 3.43
CA GLY A 171 11.21 -19.49 2.84
C GLY A 171 9.98 -19.80 3.71
N VAL A 172 10.16 -19.91 5.03
CA VAL A 172 9.06 -20.19 5.97
C VAL A 172 8.31 -18.90 6.29
N ILE A 173 7.05 -18.83 5.85
CA ILE A 173 6.17 -17.70 6.15
C ILE A 173 5.63 -17.83 7.59
N PRO A 174 5.75 -16.80 8.44
CA PRO A 174 5.16 -16.82 9.78
C PRO A 174 3.65 -17.03 9.72
N LYS A 175 3.11 -17.90 10.58
CA LYS A 175 1.68 -18.27 10.56
C LYS A 175 0.75 -17.08 10.79
N ASN A 176 1.19 -16.09 11.57
CA ASN A 176 0.46 -14.87 11.88
C ASN A 176 0.82 -13.70 10.96
N ALA A 177 1.50 -13.93 9.83
CA ALA A 177 1.77 -12.87 8.86
C ALA A 177 0.56 -12.61 7.95
N ILE A 178 0.41 -11.37 7.48
CA ILE A 178 -0.67 -10.95 6.57
C ILE A 178 -0.12 -10.68 5.17
N PHE A 179 0.78 -9.70 5.02
CA PHE A 179 1.37 -9.35 3.72
C PHE A 179 2.83 -9.82 3.64
N ILE A 180 3.16 -10.57 2.60
CA ILE A 180 4.51 -11.04 2.30
C ILE A 180 4.94 -10.47 0.95
N HIS A 181 5.79 -9.44 1.00
CA HIS A 181 6.23 -8.68 -0.15
C HIS A 181 7.53 -9.25 -0.78
N GLY A 182 7.76 -8.87 -2.04
CA GLY A 182 9.00 -9.16 -2.76
C GLY A 182 9.06 -10.53 -3.44
N ILE A 183 7.92 -11.17 -3.74
CA ILE A 183 7.90 -12.46 -4.45
C ILE A 183 7.91 -12.26 -5.97
N LYS A 184 9.04 -11.79 -6.49
CA LYS A 184 9.17 -11.36 -7.89
C LYS A 184 9.17 -12.51 -8.91
N ASN A 185 9.60 -13.70 -8.50
CA ASN A 185 9.64 -14.87 -9.40
C ASN A 185 8.28 -15.57 -9.43
N MET A 186 7.61 -15.55 -10.58
CA MET A 186 6.26 -16.13 -10.76
C MET A 186 6.18 -17.63 -10.41
N THR A 187 7.25 -18.40 -10.65
CA THR A 187 7.30 -19.83 -10.28
C THR A 187 7.33 -20.00 -8.77
N VAL A 188 8.10 -19.16 -8.06
CA VAL A 188 8.12 -19.13 -6.59
C VAL A 188 6.76 -18.67 -6.07
N PHE A 189 6.17 -17.63 -6.65
CA PHE A 189 4.89 -17.09 -6.23
C PHE A 189 3.77 -18.13 -6.34
N ARG A 190 3.68 -18.82 -7.48
CA ARG A 190 2.74 -19.94 -7.67
C ARG A 190 2.97 -21.07 -6.67
N ARG A 191 4.22 -21.37 -6.32
CA ARG A 191 4.55 -22.39 -5.32
C ARG A 191 4.07 -21.98 -3.92
N VAL A 192 4.25 -20.71 -3.54
CA VAL A 192 3.75 -20.17 -2.27
C VAL A 192 2.23 -20.31 -2.20
N TYR A 193 1.50 -19.88 -3.24
CA TYR A 193 0.04 -20.09 -3.31
C TYR A 193 -0.36 -21.56 -3.19
N ARG A 194 0.30 -22.47 -3.90
CA ARG A 194 0.00 -23.92 -3.81
C ARG A 194 0.26 -24.48 -2.40
N ARG A 195 1.38 -24.11 -1.77
CA ARG A 195 1.75 -24.58 -0.42
C ARG A 195 0.75 -24.14 0.64
N HIS A 196 0.14 -22.97 0.45
CA HIS A 196 -0.80 -22.39 1.41
C HIS A 196 -2.28 -22.49 0.98
N ALA A 197 -2.59 -23.20 -0.11
CA ALA A 197 -3.95 -23.26 -0.67
C ALA A 197 -5.00 -23.74 0.35
N SER A 198 -4.65 -24.72 1.21
CA SER A 198 -5.56 -25.26 2.23
C SER A 198 -5.75 -24.36 3.46
N THR A 199 -4.87 -23.38 3.66
CA THR A 199 -4.86 -22.51 4.85
C THR A 199 -5.10 -21.03 4.53
N TYR A 200 -5.16 -20.67 3.25
CA TYR A 200 -5.24 -19.28 2.77
C TYR A 200 -6.40 -18.46 3.38
N LEU A 201 -7.54 -19.09 3.64
CA LEU A 201 -8.72 -18.47 4.28
C LEU A 201 -8.83 -18.74 5.78
N VAL A 202 -7.95 -19.58 6.33
CA VAL A 202 -7.99 -19.97 7.74
C VAL A 202 -7.11 -19.01 8.54
N PRO A 203 -7.69 -18.23 9.47
CA PRO A 203 -6.88 -17.36 10.32
C PRO A 203 -6.02 -18.18 11.27
N PHE A 204 -4.86 -17.62 11.62
CA PHE A 204 -4.04 -18.08 12.72
C PHE A 204 -4.82 -18.04 14.04
N THR A 205 -4.74 -19.14 14.79
CA THR A 205 -5.20 -19.27 16.17
C THR A 205 -3.98 -19.51 17.04
N LYS A 206 -3.87 -18.78 18.16
CA LYS A 206 -2.83 -19.00 19.17
C LYS A 206 -3.00 -20.36 19.85
#